data_AF-A0A8T3Y6T9-F1
#
_entry.id   AF-A0A8T3Y6T9-F1
#
_cell.length_a   1.000
_cell.length_b   1.000
_cell.length_c   1.000
_cell.angle_alpha   90.00
_cell.angle_beta   90.00
_cell.angle_gamma   90.00
#
_symmetry.space_group_name_H-M   'P 1'
#
loop_
_entity.id
_entity.type
_entity.pdbx_description
1 polymer ?
#
loop_
_entity_poly.entity_id
_entity_poly.type
_entity_poly.pdbx_seq_one_letter_code
_entity_poly.pdbx_strand_id
1 'polypeptide(L)'
;MLCPDEPRKARYHAKREFTLALARYVIRPQVEAVIAAGARWVQLDAPAATLDLEHIPIFVEGINEVVRGLDAKFSIHLCYPRRITPIHKKGYEMLFPHVLNLDSRVNHFSLELANAEDYENDLHPFVRCGRKFEIGVGVVDITLERQQSGTIEKPETVRQRIAAALNVLKDPALVYVAPDCGLRQLTLERAIRLYEVMVLGTELARRG
;
A
#
# COMPACT_ATOMS: atom_id res chain seq x y z
N MET A 1 43.70 -1.82 -0.23
CA MET A 1 42.63 -2.05 0.77
C MET A 1 41.46 -1.17 0.35
N LEU A 2 40.44 -1.75 -0.28
CA LEU A 2 39.26 -1.00 -0.74
C LEU A 2 38.51 -0.47 0.49
N CYS A 3 38.00 0.76 0.41
CA CYS A 3 37.21 1.34 1.48
C CYS A 3 35.94 0.47 1.66
N PRO A 4 35.55 0.08 2.89
CA PRO A 4 34.36 -0.77 3.11
C PRO A 4 33.06 -0.23 2.48
N ASP A 5 32.99 1.07 2.20
CA ASP A 5 31.84 1.74 1.58
C ASP A 5 31.71 1.52 0.07
N GLU A 6 32.79 1.17 -0.63
CA GLU A 6 32.83 1.05 -2.09
C GLU A 6 31.94 -0.07 -2.62
N PRO A 7 31.97 -1.31 -2.06
CA PRO A 7 31.10 -2.39 -2.51
C PRO A 7 29.61 -2.16 -2.21
N ARG A 8 29.30 -1.51 -1.08
CA ARG A 8 27.91 -1.20 -0.69
C ARG A 8 27.30 -0.15 -1.62
N LYS A 9 28.04 0.92 -1.93
CA LYS A 9 27.64 1.94 -2.90
C LYS A 9 27.47 1.34 -4.29
N ALA A 10 28.42 0.53 -4.75
CA ALA A 10 28.31 -0.16 -6.04
C ALA A 10 27.04 -1.04 -6.12
N ARG A 11 26.75 -1.81 -5.06
CA ARG A 11 25.52 -2.64 -5.00
C ARG A 11 24.25 -1.79 -5.03
N TYR A 12 24.22 -0.66 -4.32
CA TYR A 12 23.09 0.26 -4.34
C TYR A 12 22.86 0.84 -5.73
N HIS A 13 23.92 1.34 -6.38
CA HIS A 13 23.83 1.88 -7.74
C HIS A 13 23.37 0.82 -8.74
N ALA A 14 23.92 -0.39 -8.68
CA ALA A 14 23.49 -1.49 -9.54
C ALA A 14 22.00 -1.83 -9.35
N LYS A 15 21.52 -1.87 -8.10
CA LYS A 15 20.09 -2.05 -7.81
C LYS A 15 19.24 -0.93 -8.38
N ARG A 16 19.66 0.33 -8.19
CA ARG A 16 18.95 1.50 -8.72
C ARG A 16 18.85 1.46 -10.24
N GLU A 17 19.96 1.23 -10.94
CA GLU A 17 19.99 1.14 -12.40
C GLU A 17 19.10 0.00 -12.90
N PHE A 18 19.14 -1.16 -12.24
CA PHE A 18 18.27 -2.28 -12.59
C PHE A 18 16.79 -1.96 -12.36
N THR A 19 16.42 -1.35 -11.22
CA THR A 19 15.05 -0.91 -10.95
C THR A 19 14.56 0.08 -12.01
N LEU A 20 15.38 1.07 -12.39
CA LEU A 20 15.00 2.04 -13.41
C LEU A 20 14.90 1.42 -14.81
N ALA A 21 15.74 0.43 -15.13
CA ALA A 21 15.62 -0.32 -16.37
C ALA A 21 14.31 -1.12 -16.42
N LEU A 22 13.93 -1.80 -15.34
CA LEU A 22 12.64 -2.50 -15.25
C LEU A 22 11.47 -1.52 -15.34
N ALA A 23 11.54 -0.39 -14.62
CA ALA A 23 10.51 0.65 -14.67
C ALA A 23 10.30 1.15 -16.12
N ARG A 24 11.39 1.51 -16.82
CA ARG A 24 11.35 2.04 -18.19
C ARG A 24 10.91 1.03 -19.24
N TYR A 25 11.56 -0.12 -19.25
CA TYR A 25 11.52 -1.01 -20.41
C TYR A 25 10.56 -2.18 -20.23
N VAL A 26 10.12 -2.45 -18.99
CA VAL A 26 9.23 -3.58 -18.69
C VAL A 26 7.89 -3.10 -18.18
N ILE A 27 7.86 -2.35 -17.07
CA ILE A 27 6.61 -2.01 -16.37
C ILE A 27 5.86 -0.90 -17.10
N ARG A 28 6.53 0.19 -17.46
CA ARG A 28 5.90 1.35 -18.11
C ARG A 28 5.12 0.98 -19.38
N PRO A 29 5.65 0.18 -20.34
CA PRO A 29 4.88 -0.21 -21.52
C PRO A 29 3.58 -0.96 -21.19
N GLN A 30 3.54 -1.74 -20.10
CA GLN A 30 2.31 -2.40 -19.66
C GLN A 30 1.29 -1.40 -19.11
N VAL A 31 1.78 -0.40 -18.36
CA VAL A 31 0.93 0.68 -17.83
C VAL A 31 0.35 1.52 -18.97
N GLU A 32 1.16 1.87 -19.96
CA GLU A 32 0.71 2.56 -21.17
C GLU A 32 -0.33 1.73 -21.94
N ALA A 33 -0.13 0.41 -22.05
CA ALA A 33 -1.06 -0.49 -22.72
C ALA A 33 -2.44 -0.57 -22.01
N VAL A 34 -2.47 -0.67 -20.67
CA VAL A 34 -3.76 -0.72 -19.95
C VAL A 34 -4.47 0.64 -19.99
N ILE A 35 -3.73 1.76 -19.99
CA ILE A 35 -4.30 3.09 -20.17
C ILE A 35 -4.89 3.23 -21.58
N ALA A 36 -4.16 2.78 -22.61
CA ALA A 36 -4.65 2.75 -23.99
C ALA A 36 -5.89 1.86 -24.15
N ALA A 37 -6.01 0.79 -23.36
CA ALA A 37 -7.20 -0.05 -23.27
C ALA A 37 -8.37 0.60 -22.49
N GLY A 38 -8.18 1.80 -21.93
CA GLY A 38 -9.22 2.59 -21.26
C GLY A 38 -9.13 2.64 -19.74
N ALA A 39 -8.12 2.02 -19.12
CA ALA A 39 -7.93 2.13 -17.68
C ALA A 39 -7.64 3.58 -17.27
N ARG A 40 -8.46 4.10 -16.35
CA ARG A 40 -8.30 5.46 -15.76
C ARG A 40 -7.59 5.45 -14.41
N TRP A 41 -7.49 4.27 -13.81
CA TRP A 41 -6.82 4.05 -12.53
C TRP A 41 -6.00 2.78 -12.63
N VAL A 42 -4.69 2.90 -12.37
CA VAL A 42 -3.74 1.78 -12.36
C VAL A 42 -3.08 1.66 -10.99
N GLN A 43 -3.09 0.47 -10.41
CA GLN A 43 -2.38 0.18 -9.16
C GLN A 43 -1.02 -0.44 -9.43
N LEU A 44 0.01 0.03 -8.71
CA LEU A 44 1.37 -0.48 -8.73
C LEU A 44 1.67 -1.16 -7.38
N ASP A 45 1.76 -2.48 -7.38
CA ASP A 45 2.03 -3.25 -6.17
C ASP A 45 3.54 -3.31 -5.90
N ALA A 46 3.96 -2.83 -4.72
CA ALA A 46 5.36 -2.80 -4.31
C ALA A 46 5.57 -3.42 -2.91
N PRO A 47 5.21 -4.70 -2.71
CA PRO A 47 5.29 -5.35 -1.40
C PRO A 47 6.70 -5.37 -0.80
N ALA A 48 7.74 -5.33 -1.64
CA ALA A 48 9.13 -5.34 -1.20
C ALA A 48 9.67 -3.97 -0.75
N ALA A 49 8.94 -2.87 -1.01
CA ALA A 49 9.40 -1.52 -0.70
C ALA A 49 9.53 -1.26 0.81
N THR A 50 8.77 -1.99 1.63
CA THR A 50 8.76 -1.90 3.10
C THR A 50 9.78 -2.83 3.76
N LEU A 51 10.56 -3.61 3.00
CA LEU A 51 11.51 -4.59 3.56
C LEU A 51 12.85 -3.97 4.00
N ASP A 52 13.25 -2.87 3.36
CA ASP A 52 14.55 -2.23 3.58
C ASP A 52 14.43 -0.72 3.35
N LEU A 53 14.69 0.05 4.41
CA LEU A 53 14.63 1.51 4.42
C LEU A 53 15.53 2.13 3.33
N GLU A 54 16.67 1.50 3.03
CA GLU A 54 17.61 2.03 2.04
C GLU A 54 17.03 1.98 0.62
N HIS A 55 16.05 1.12 0.36
CA HIS A 55 15.47 0.99 -0.98
C HIS A 55 14.29 1.94 -1.24
N ILE A 56 13.73 2.61 -0.22
CA ILE A 56 12.59 3.53 -0.38
C ILE A 56 12.87 4.64 -1.41
N PRO A 57 14.06 5.29 -1.44
CA PRO A 57 14.38 6.27 -2.47
C PRO A 57 14.31 5.67 -3.89
N ILE A 58 14.91 4.49 -4.10
CA ILE A 58 14.93 3.80 -5.40
C ILE A 58 13.49 3.41 -5.81
N PHE A 59 12.67 2.99 -4.85
CA PHE A 59 11.26 2.69 -5.07
C PHE A 59 10.50 3.92 -5.59
N VAL A 60 10.66 5.08 -4.95
CA VAL A 60 10.02 6.33 -5.38
C VAL A 60 10.48 6.75 -6.78
N GLU A 61 11.78 6.64 -7.05
CA GLU A 61 12.33 6.91 -8.40
C GLU A 61 11.74 5.97 -9.46
N GLY A 62 11.65 4.67 -9.16
CA GLY A 62 11.05 3.68 -10.05
C GLY A 62 9.58 3.94 -10.34
N ILE A 63 8.77 4.27 -9.33
CA ILE A 63 7.35 4.60 -9.52
C ILE A 63 7.22 5.86 -10.38
N ASN A 64 7.98 6.92 -10.08
CA ASN A 64 7.96 8.16 -10.87
C ASN A 64 8.35 7.91 -12.33
N GLU A 65 9.33 7.06 -12.59
CA GLU A 65 9.72 6.66 -13.95
C GLU A 65 8.57 5.96 -14.70
N VAL A 66 7.85 5.05 -14.02
CA VAL A 66 6.68 4.36 -14.59
C VAL A 66 5.59 5.34 -14.98
N VAL A 67 5.22 6.26 -14.08
CA VAL A 67 4.02 7.12 -14.25
C VAL A 67 4.30 8.42 -15.01
N ARG A 68 5.56 8.78 -15.27
CA ARG A 68 5.95 10.07 -15.85
C ARG A 68 5.18 10.38 -17.13
N GLY A 69 4.41 11.47 -17.11
CA GLY A 69 3.68 11.96 -18.29
C GLY A 69 2.45 11.14 -18.69
N LEU A 70 2.04 10.15 -17.89
CA LEU A 70 0.85 9.33 -18.16
C LEU A 70 -0.42 9.96 -17.55
N ASP A 71 -1.49 10.02 -18.32
CA ASP A 71 -2.76 10.60 -17.88
C ASP A 71 -3.69 9.53 -17.28
N ALA A 72 -3.44 9.19 -16.02
CA ALA A 72 -4.27 8.31 -15.21
C ALA A 72 -4.07 8.62 -13.73
N LYS A 73 -5.01 8.13 -12.90
CA LYS A 73 -4.83 8.04 -11.45
C LYS A 73 -3.97 6.82 -11.12
N PHE A 74 -3.07 6.97 -10.15
CA PHE A 74 -2.21 5.87 -9.72
C PHE A 74 -2.35 5.60 -8.23
N SER A 75 -2.38 4.32 -7.89
CA SER A 75 -2.28 3.86 -6.51
C SER A 75 -1.05 2.99 -6.30
N ILE A 76 -0.60 2.91 -5.06
CA ILE A 76 0.44 1.99 -4.62
C ILE A 76 -0.16 1.05 -3.57
N HIS A 77 0.05 -0.26 -3.73
CA HIS A 77 -0.15 -1.19 -2.63
C HIS A 77 1.18 -1.51 -1.94
N LEU A 78 1.21 -1.37 -0.62
CA LEU A 78 2.34 -1.70 0.23
C LEU A 78 1.89 -2.74 1.24
N CYS A 79 2.53 -3.91 1.25
CA CYS A 79 2.22 -4.95 2.23
C CYS A 79 3.11 -4.83 3.48
N TYR A 80 2.60 -5.37 4.58
CA TYR A 80 3.39 -5.88 5.70
C TYR A 80 4.47 -4.94 6.29
N PRO A 81 4.18 -3.70 6.72
CA PRO A 81 5.19 -2.86 7.36
C PRO A 81 5.50 -3.28 8.81
N ARG A 82 4.89 -4.35 9.37
CA ARG A 82 5.09 -4.80 10.77
C ARG A 82 5.54 -6.25 10.99
N ARG A 83 5.52 -7.10 9.96
CA ARG A 83 5.70 -8.56 10.15
C ARG A 83 7.07 -9.14 9.79
N ILE A 84 7.91 -8.43 9.05
CA ILE A 84 8.99 -9.13 8.32
C ILE A 84 10.37 -9.06 9.04
N THR A 85 10.61 -8.09 9.94
CA THR A 85 11.90 -7.93 10.67
C THR A 85 11.77 -6.98 11.89
N PRO A 86 12.75 -6.91 12.83
CA PRO A 86 12.77 -5.94 13.93
C PRO A 86 12.81 -4.45 13.52
N ILE A 87 13.11 -4.15 12.24
CA ILE A 87 13.19 -2.78 11.68
C ILE A 87 11.79 -2.12 11.62
N HIS A 88 10.74 -2.92 11.74
CA HIS A 88 9.36 -2.56 11.48
C HIS A 88 8.58 -1.88 12.63
N LYS A 89 9.25 -1.44 13.71
CA LYS A 89 8.58 -0.64 14.76
C LYS A 89 7.99 0.67 14.22
N LYS A 90 8.55 1.19 13.12
CA LYS A 90 8.13 2.45 12.50
C LYS A 90 6.84 2.34 11.68
N GLY A 91 6.39 1.14 11.30
CA GLY A 91 5.21 0.99 10.43
C GLY A 91 5.34 1.84 9.15
N TYR A 92 4.26 2.47 8.70
CA TYR A 92 4.29 3.32 7.49
C TYR A 92 5.04 4.65 7.65
N GLU A 93 5.45 5.05 8.86
CA GLU A 93 6.33 6.22 9.07
C GLU A 93 7.61 6.12 8.24
N MET A 94 8.09 4.89 8.00
CA MET A 94 9.29 4.63 7.22
C MET A 94 9.28 5.22 5.81
N LEU A 95 8.10 5.38 5.22
CA LEU A 95 7.91 5.90 3.87
C LEU A 95 8.25 7.39 3.78
N PHE A 96 8.18 8.11 4.91
CA PHE A 96 8.35 9.55 4.97
C PHE A 96 9.81 9.93 5.27
N PRO A 97 10.33 11.01 4.64
CA PRO A 97 9.63 11.92 3.74
C PRO A 97 9.64 11.48 2.27
N HIS A 98 10.27 10.34 1.92
CA HIS A 98 10.54 9.97 0.53
C HIS A 98 9.30 9.94 -0.37
N VAL A 99 8.18 9.39 0.10
CA VAL A 99 6.92 9.32 -0.67
C VAL A 99 6.31 10.69 -1.01
N LEU A 100 6.76 11.77 -0.35
CA LEU A 100 6.35 13.13 -0.74
C LEU A 100 6.91 13.53 -2.11
N ASN A 101 7.98 12.88 -2.58
CA ASN A 101 8.54 13.09 -3.91
C ASN A 101 7.85 12.26 -5.01
N LEU A 102 6.83 11.47 -4.67
CA LEU A 102 6.01 10.80 -5.68
C LEU A 102 5.24 11.83 -6.51
N ASP A 103 5.12 11.54 -7.80
CA ASP A 103 4.27 12.28 -8.74
C ASP A 103 2.88 12.54 -8.14
N SER A 104 2.32 13.73 -8.39
CA SER A 104 1.04 14.13 -7.81
C SER A 104 -0.12 13.20 -8.19
N ARG A 105 -0.01 12.49 -9.32
CA ARG A 105 -1.00 11.48 -9.77
C ARG A 105 -0.97 10.19 -8.96
N VAL A 106 0.13 9.94 -8.24
CA VAL A 106 0.24 8.83 -7.29
C VAL A 106 -0.27 9.35 -5.94
N ASN A 107 -1.59 9.31 -5.77
CA ASN A 107 -2.27 9.95 -4.66
C ASN A 107 -3.06 8.98 -3.77
N HIS A 108 -3.07 7.68 -4.11
CA HIS A 108 -3.74 6.65 -3.33
C HIS A 108 -2.75 5.60 -2.82
N PHE A 109 -2.84 5.28 -1.53
CA PHE A 109 -2.10 4.17 -0.92
C PHE A 109 -3.07 3.11 -0.40
N SER A 110 -2.97 1.88 -0.90
CA SER A 110 -3.68 0.73 -0.37
C SER A 110 -2.84 0.04 0.70
N LEU A 111 -3.26 0.18 1.96
CA LEU A 111 -2.51 -0.19 3.15
C LEU A 111 -3.13 -1.42 3.82
N GLU A 112 -2.27 -2.36 4.18
CA GLU A 112 -2.59 -3.44 5.11
C GLU A 112 -2.67 -2.88 6.54
N LEU A 113 -3.83 -3.00 7.19
CA LEU A 113 -4.13 -2.42 8.50
C LEU A 113 -4.98 -3.33 9.41
N ALA A 114 -5.72 -4.30 8.88
CA ALA A 114 -6.66 -5.09 9.68
C ALA A 114 -5.96 -5.97 10.73
N ASN A 115 -4.69 -6.30 10.49
CA ASN A 115 -3.80 -7.00 11.43
C ASN A 115 -2.83 -6.06 12.18
N ALA A 116 -2.94 -4.75 12.02
CA ALA A 116 -2.02 -3.80 12.67
C ALA A 116 -2.23 -3.81 14.18
N GLU A 117 -1.13 -3.94 14.93
CA GLU A 117 -1.13 -3.77 16.39
C GLU A 117 -1.52 -2.33 16.78
N ASP A 118 -1.22 -1.36 15.92
CA ASP A 118 -1.44 0.06 16.16
C ASP A 118 -1.98 0.77 14.91
N TYR A 119 -3.28 0.55 14.68
CA TYR A 119 -4.02 0.97 13.50
C TYR A 119 -3.94 2.49 13.23
N GLU A 120 -4.10 3.31 14.28
CA GLU A 120 -4.15 4.77 14.16
C GLU A 120 -2.74 5.36 13.94
N ASN A 121 -1.72 4.83 14.63
CA ASN A 121 -0.34 5.29 14.42
C ASN A 121 0.20 4.98 13.03
N ASP A 122 -0.29 3.93 12.37
CA ASP A 122 0.04 3.64 10.98
C ASP A 122 -0.59 4.62 9.97
N LEU A 123 -1.63 5.36 10.38
CA LEU A 123 -2.29 6.38 9.56
C LEU A 123 -1.79 7.80 9.84
N HIS A 124 -1.31 8.09 11.05
CA HIS A 124 -0.81 9.41 11.43
C HIS A 124 0.25 10.04 10.49
N PRO A 125 1.20 9.27 9.90
CA PRO A 125 2.19 9.83 8.97
C PRO A 125 1.54 10.53 7.76
N PHE A 126 0.45 9.95 7.24
CA PHE A 126 -0.28 10.49 6.09
C PHE A 126 -1.01 11.80 6.41
N VAL A 127 -1.40 12.01 7.66
CA VAL A 127 -1.99 13.28 8.12
C VAL A 127 -0.90 14.32 8.41
N ARG A 128 0.15 13.94 9.14
CA ARG A 128 1.23 14.83 9.58
C ARG A 128 2.02 15.44 8.42
N CYS A 129 2.12 14.73 7.30
CA CYS A 129 2.91 15.18 6.16
C CYS A 129 2.32 16.40 5.41
N GLY A 130 1.07 16.78 5.68
CA GLY A 130 0.40 17.94 5.09
C GLY A 130 -0.09 17.77 3.64
N ARG A 131 0.26 16.67 2.96
CA ARG A 131 -0.30 16.29 1.65
C ARG A 131 -1.52 15.39 1.84
N LYS A 132 -2.64 15.74 1.21
CA LYS A 132 -3.83 14.88 1.21
C LYS A 132 -3.58 13.67 0.33
N PHE A 133 -3.59 12.49 0.95
CA PHE A 133 -3.59 11.20 0.28
C PHE A 133 -4.94 10.54 0.45
N GLU A 134 -5.38 9.83 -0.58
CA GLU A 134 -6.45 8.86 -0.45
C GLU A 134 -5.85 7.57 0.14
N ILE A 135 -6.57 6.92 1.03
CA ILE A 135 -6.10 5.74 1.76
C ILE A 135 -7.08 4.59 1.56
N GLY A 136 -6.57 3.51 0.94
CA GLY A 136 -7.15 2.18 0.98
C GLY A 136 -6.90 1.60 2.36
N VAL A 137 -7.97 1.56 3.15
CA VAL A 137 -7.98 1.11 4.53
C VAL A 137 -8.25 -0.39 4.55
N GLY A 138 -7.23 -1.17 4.87
CA GLY A 138 -7.34 -2.62 5.11
C GLY A 138 -8.27 -2.92 6.28
N VAL A 139 -9.39 -3.59 6.02
CA VAL A 139 -10.43 -3.88 7.02
C VAL A 139 -10.68 -5.37 7.27
N VAL A 140 -10.15 -6.25 6.42
CA VAL A 140 -10.22 -7.71 6.61
C VAL A 140 -8.83 -8.31 6.58
N ASP A 141 -8.55 -9.15 7.59
CA ASP A 141 -7.27 -9.78 7.83
C ASP A 141 -7.17 -11.08 7.03
N ILE A 142 -6.28 -11.08 6.05
CA ILE A 142 -6.12 -12.18 5.10
C ILE A 142 -4.91 -13.06 5.45
N THR A 143 -4.39 -12.98 6.67
CA THR A 143 -3.16 -13.65 7.06
C THR A 143 -3.33 -15.16 7.18
N LEU A 144 -2.25 -15.93 7.01
CA LEU A 144 -2.29 -17.39 7.09
C LEU A 144 -2.93 -17.91 8.38
N GLU A 145 -2.70 -17.25 9.52
CA GLU A 145 -3.32 -17.57 10.79
C GLU A 145 -4.86 -17.43 10.75
N ARG A 146 -5.37 -16.32 10.20
CA ARG A 146 -6.82 -16.14 9.98
C ARG A 146 -7.39 -17.16 9.02
N GLN A 147 -6.64 -17.48 7.96
CA GLN A 147 -7.04 -18.50 7.01
C GLN A 147 -7.16 -19.87 7.68
N GLN A 148 -6.15 -20.29 8.44
CA GLN A 148 -6.09 -21.58 9.14
C GLN A 148 -7.18 -21.73 10.21
N SER A 149 -7.50 -20.65 10.92
CA SER A 149 -8.59 -20.65 11.92
C SER A 149 -9.99 -20.65 11.30
N GLY A 150 -10.13 -20.40 9.99
CA GLY A 150 -11.43 -20.25 9.33
C GLY A 150 -12.19 -18.98 9.73
N THR A 151 -11.62 -18.11 10.56
CA THR A 151 -12.29 -16.90 11.08
C THR A 151 -12.68 -15.95 9.94
N ILE A 152 -13.90 -15.43 9.95
CA ILE A 152 -14.36 -14.35 9.09
C ILE A 152 -14.70 -13.16 10.00
N GLU A 153 -14.29 -11.96 9.63
CA GLU A 153 -14.68 -10.73 10.31
C GLU A 153 -16.19 -10.62 10.48
N LYS A 154 -16.62 -9.91 11.53
CA LYS A 154 -18.00 -9.45 11.64
C LYS A 154 -18.14 -8.09 10.96
N PRO A 155 -19.30 -7.74 10.39
CA PRO A 155 -19.55 -6.41 9.84
C PRO A 155 -19.27 -5.28 10.84
N GLU A 156 -19.53 -5.51 12.14
CA GLU A 156 -19.26 -4.55 13.21
C GLU A 156 -17.76 -4.31 13.40
N THR A 157 -16.92 -5.33 13.21
CA THR A 157 -15.46 -5.20 13.26
C THR A 157 -14.96 -4.35 12.08
N VAL A 158 -15.48 -4.58 10.88
CA VAL A 158 -15.17 -3.74 9.71
C VAL A 158 -15.59 -2.29 9.97
N ARG A 159 -16.81 -2.06 10.47
CA ARG A 159 -17.30 -0.73 10.83
C ARG A 159 -16.38 -0.02 11.83
N GLN A 160 -15.95 -0.72 12.87
CA GLN A 160 -15.04 -0.18 13.89
C GLN A 160 -13.69 0.24 13.28
N ARG A 161 -13.13 -0.58 12.40
CA ARG A 161 -11.86 -0.27 11.69
C ARG A 161 -12.02 0.96 10.78
N ILE A 162 -13.13 1.07 10.05
CA ILE A 162 -13.45 2.25 9.24
C ILE A 162 -13.57 3.50 10.14
N ALA A 163 -14.28 3.40 11.27
CA ALA A 163 -14.43 4.51 12.20
C ALA A 163 -13.08 4.95 12.81
N ALA A 164 -12.19 4.00 13.15
CA ALA A 164 -10.84 4.31 13.60
C ALA A 164 -10.03 5.04 12.52
N ALA A 165 -10.11 4.60 11.26
CA ALA A 165 -9.47 5.32 10.16
C ALA A 165 -9.99 6.76 10.02
N LEU A 166 -11.31 6.95 10.09
CA LEU A 166 -11.95 8.27 10.02
C LEU A 166 -11.60 9.16 11.21
N ASN A 167 -11.39 8.58 12.40
CA ASN A 167 -10.91 9.32 13.56
C ASN A 167 -9.53 9.95 13.32
N VAL A 168 -8.68 9.32 12.51
CA VAL A 168 -7.36 9.87 12.17
C VAL A 168 -7.43 10.77 10.93
N LEU A 169 -8.02 10.28 9.84
CA LEU A 169 -8.01 10.95 8.53
C LEU A 169 -8.99 12.13 8.44
N LYS A 170 -10.02 12.17 9.29
CA LYS A 170 -11.05 13.22 9.42
C LYS A 170 -11.89 13.52 8.17
N ASP A 171 -11.52 13.01 7.00
CA ASP A 171 -12.21 13.25 5.73
C ASP A 171 -12.66 11.92 5.11
N PRO A 172 -13.96 11.59 5.14
CA PRO A 172 -14.48 10.37 4.52
C PRO A 172 -14.23 10.27 3.02
N ALA A 173 -14.06 11.39 2.30
CA ALA A 173 -13.80 11.37 0.87
C ALA A 173 -12.40 10.83 0.53
N LEU A 174 -11.49 10.77 1.51
CA LEU A 174 -10.16 10.21 1.36
C LEU A 174 -10.09 8.71 1.73
N VAL A 175 -11.18 8.11 2.20
CA VAL A 175 -11.20 6.72 2.70
C VAL A 175 -11.78 5.77 1.67
N TYR A 176 -10.99 4.77 1.30
CA TYR A 176 -11.39 3.65 0.46
C TYR A 176 -11.36 2.37 1.29
N VAL A 177 -12.46 1.64 1.37
CA VAL A 177 -12.50 0.37 2.12
C VAL A 177 -11.92 -0.75 1.25
N ALA A 178 -10.89 -1.44 1.74
CA ALA A 178 -10.16 -2.46 0.99
C ALA A 178 -9.82 -3.68 1.87
N PRO A 179 -9.59 -4.87 1.28
CA PRO A 179 -8.94 -5.94 2.02
C PRO A 179 -7.47 -5.59 2.30
N ASP A 180 -6.86 -6.25 3.28
CA ASP A 180 -5.45 -6.02 3.61
C ASP A 180 -4.50 -6.25 2.41
N CYS A 181 -4.80 -7.23 1.56
CA CYS A 181 -4.03 -7.54 0.36
C CYS A 181 -4.90 -8.41 -0.57
N GLY A 182 -4.33 -8.87 -1.68
CA GLY A 182 -5.02 -9.72 -2.65
C GLY A 182 -5.48 -11.06 -2.08
N LEU A 183 -6.68 -11.50 -2.47
CA LEU A 183 -7.34 -12.70 -1.93
C LEU A 183 -6.95 -14.01 -2.65
N ARG A 184 -5.88 -14.00 -3.47
CA ARG A 184 -5.49 -15.14 -4.32
C ARG A 184 -5.26 -16.45 -3.54
N GLN A 185 -4.84 -16.35 -2.28
CA GLN A 185 -4.54 -17.53 -1.45
C GLN A 185 -5.80 -18.17 -0.83
N LEU A 186 -6.95 -17.53 -0.97
CA LEU A 186 -8.20 -17.99 -0.36
C LEU A 186 -9.01 -18.85 -1.33
N THR A 187 -9.91 -19.68 -0.78
CA THR A 187 -10.98 -20.28 -1.59
C THR A 187 -11.92 -19.20 -2.09
N LEU A 188 -12.55 -19.43 -3.25
CA LEU A 188 -13.53 -18.49 -3.82
C LEU A 188 -14.67 -18.18 -2.84
N GLU A 189 -15.21 -19.20 -2.18
CA GLU A 189 -16.25 -19.06 -1.17
C GLU A 189 -15.83 -18.12 -0.03
N ARG A 190 -14.61 -18.32 0.50
CA ARG A 190 -14.07 -17.47 1.56
C ARG A 190 -13.88 -16.03 1.08
N ALA A 191 -13.36 -15.83 -0.13
CA ALA A 191 -13.18 -14.49 -0.70
C ALA A 191 -14.52 -13.75 -0.86
N ILE A 192 -15.55 -14.41 -1.38
CA ILE A 192 -16.91 -13.86 -1.50
C ILE A 192 -17.42 -13.45 -0.11
N ARG A 193 -17.27 -14.33 0.89
CA ARG A 193 -17.76 -14.05 2.24
C ARG A 193 -17.07 -12.85 2.90
N LEU A 194 -15.77 -12.69 2.70
CA LEU A 194 -15.05 -11.51 3.18
C LEU A 194 -15.55 -10.23 2.51
N TYR A 195 -15.79 -10.26 1.19
CA TYR A 195 -16.38 -9.11 0.49
C TYR A 195 -17.80 -8.77 0.97
N GLU A 196 -18.65 -9.76 1.21
CA GLU A 196 -19.98 -9.54 1.80
C GLU A 196 -19.88 -8.80 3.14
N VAL A 197 -19.01 -9.28 4.03
CA VAL A 197 -18.78 -8.65 5.33
C VAL A 197 -18.23 -7.23 5.19
N MET A 198 -17.30 -7.00 4.26
CA MET A 198 -16.77 -5.67 3.99
C MET A 198 -17.86 -4.69 3.55
N VAL A 199 -18.72 -5.10 2.62
CA VAL A 199 -19.84 -4.29 2.13
C VAL A 199 -20.80 -3.99 3.28
N LEU A 200 -21.20 -5.00 4.05
CA LEU A 200 -22.09 -4.82 5.20
C LEU A 200 -21.49 -3.87 6.25
N GLY A 201 -20.21 -4.03 6.59
CA GLY A 201 -19.53 -3.15 7.53
C GLY A 201 -19.40 -1.71 7.03
N THR A 202 -19.18 -1.52 5.73
CA THR A 202 -19.16 -0.21 5.08
C THR A 202 -20.53 0.46 5.15
N GLU A 203 -21.61 -0.29 4.87
CA GLU A 203 -22.97 0.21 4.99
C GLU A 203 -23.32 0.62 6.42
N LEU A 204 -22.87 -0.15 7.42
CA LEU A 204 -23.02 0.23 8.82
C LEU A 204 -22.25 1.51 9.16
N ALA A 205 -21.07 1.71 8.59
CA ALA A 205 -20.26 2.91 8.81
C ALA A 205 -20.86 4.15 8.16
N ARG A 206 -21.59 4.02 7.04
CA ARG A 206 -22.28 5.13 6.36
C ARG A 206 -23.53 5.63 7.10
N ARG A 207 -24.13 4.79 7.95
CA ARG A 207 -25.40 5.09 8.66
C ARG A 207 -25.21 5.70 10.04
N GLY A 208 -24.02 5.58 10.62
CA GLY A 208 -23.66 6.12 11.94
C GLY A 208 -22.78 7.33 11.81
#